data_AF-W1YL81-F1
#
_entry.id   AF-W1YL81-F1
#
_cell.length_a   1.000
_cell.length_b   1.000
_cell.length_c   1.000
_cell.angle_alpha   90.00
_cell.angle_beta   90.00
_cell.angle_gamma   90.00
#
_symmetry.space_group_name_H-M   'P 1'
#
loop_
_entity.id
_entity.type
_entity.pdbx_description
1 polymer ?
#
loop_
_entity_poly.entity_id
_entity_poly.type
_entity_poly.pdbx_seq_one_letter_code
_entity_poly.pdbx_strand_id
1 'polypeptide(L)'
;GNEEAVAKGIRASGIKRTDIIITTKIWHTDAGYDNTMRAVESSLKKLNTNYIDIMLVHQPLGDYYGSWRAMEELYDQNVLRGLGLSNFYEDRLIDLLYHCNVKPVV
;
A
#
# COMPACT_ATOMS: atom_id res chain seq x y z
N GLY A 1 -4.50 -10.52 6.64
CA GLY A 1 -4.25 -11.84 6.02
C GLY A 1 -2.87 -12.33 6.41
N ASN A 2 -2.39 -13.40 5.76
CA ASN A 2 -1.15 -14.16 5.99
C ASN A 2 0.20 -13.40 5.95
N GLU A 3 0.21 -12.07 6.11
CA GLU A 3 1.40 -11.21 6.08
C GLU A 3 2.49 -11.67 7.08
N GLU A 4 2.10 -12.16 8.26
CA GLU A 4 3.06 -12.74 9.22
C GLU A 4 3.75 -14.00 8.70
N ALA A 5 3.05 -14.83 7.92
CA ALA A 5 3.63 -16.00 7.29
C ALA A 5 4.59 -15.59 6.15
N VAL A 6 4.23 -14.56 5.38
CA VAL A 6 5.13 -13.95 4.37
C VAL A 6 6.40 -13.44 5.05
N ALA A 7 6.28 -12.72 6.16
CA ALA A 7 7.42 -12.22 6.94
C ALA A 7 8.36 -13.35 7.40
N LYS A 8 7.78 -14.46 7.89
CA LYS A 8 8.53 -15.67 8.28
C LYS A 8 9.26 -16.27 7.08
N GLY A 9 8.59 -16.39 5.93
CA GLY A 9 9.19 -16.90 4.70
C GLY A 9 10.35 -16.06 4.20
N ILE A 10 10.19 -14.73 4.18
CA ILE A 10 11.26 -13.79 3.81
C ILE A 10 12.46 -13.97 4.73
N ARG A 11 12.27 -13.99 6.05
CA ARG A 11 13.38 -14.18 7.01
C ARG A 11 14.08 -15.52 6.82
N ALA A 12 13.32 -16.59 6.63
CA ALA A 12 13.86 -17.93 6.43
C ALA A 12 14.64 -18.08 5.12
N SER A 13 14.36 -17.25 4.12
CA SER A 13 15.06 -17.29 2.83
C SER A 13 16.54 -16.89 2.90
N GLY A 14 16.94 -16.11 3.91
CA GLY A 14 18.30 -15.54 4.01
C GLY A 14 18.62 -14.44 2.98
N ILE A 15 17.69 -14.10 2.09
CA ILE A 15 17.84 -13.02 1.10
C ILE A 15 17.75 -11.67 1.83
N LYS A 16 18.59 -10.71 1.44
CA LYS A 16 18.55 -9.36 2.01
C LYS A 16 17.20 -8.73 1.72
N ARG A 17 16.61 -8.04 2.71
CA ARG A 17 15.33 -7.35 2.56
C ARG A 17 15.31 -6.37 1.38
N THR A 18 16.44 -5.74 1.06
CA THR A 18 16.61 -4.81 -0.07
C THR A 18 16.49 -5.46 -1.44
N ASP A 19 16.66 -6.78 -1.51
CA ASP A 19 16.65 -7.56 -2.76
C ASP A 19 15.28 -8.22 -2.98
N ILE A 20 14.29 -7.92 -2.12
CA ILE A 20 12.92 -8.41 -2.19
C ILE A 20 11.97 -7.23 -2.34
N ILE A 21 11.04 -7.32 -3.29
CA ILE A 21 9.96 -6.34 -3.45
C ILE A 21 8.71 -6.88 -2.75
N ILE A 22 8.28 -6.23 -1.67
CA ILE A 22 7.04 -6.55 -0.97
C ILE A 22 5.91 -5.66 -1.49
N THR A 23 4.88 -6.29 -2.04
CA THR A 23 3.61 -5.64 -2.36
C THR A 23 2.50 -6.13 -1.42
N THR A 24 1.78 -5.20 -0.79
CA THR A 24 0.55 -5.50 -0.04
C THR A 24 -0.54 -4.49 -0.39
N LYS A 25 -1.74 -4.64 0.15
CA LYS A 25 -2.92 -3.91 -0.31
C LYS A 25 -3.80 -3.42 0.84
N ILE A 26 -4.32 -2.19 0.71
CA ILE A 26 -5.35 -1.64 1.59
C ILE A 26 -6.69 -2.31 1.26
N TRP A 27 -7.29 -2.96 2.25
CA TRP A 27 -8.60 -3.60 2.07
C TRP A 27 -9.71 -2.55 2.08
N HIS A 28 -10.82 -2.81 1.39
CA HIS A 28 -11.88 -1.81 1.19
C HIS A 28 -12.55 -1.35 2.50
N THR A 29 -12.56 -2.18 3.55
CA THR A 29 -13.09 -1.78 4.87
C THR A 29 -12.17 -0.81 5.61
N ASP A 30 -10.91 -0.72 5.18
CA ASP A 30 -9.90 0.19 5.72
C ASP A 30 -9.73 1.45 4.85
N ALA A 31 -10.65 1.66 3.89
CA ALA A 31 -10.65 2.86 3.06
C ALA A 31 -10.86 4.13 3.91
N GLY A 32 -10.27 5.25 3.44
CA GLY A 32 -10.25 6.54 4.13
C GLY A 32 -8.93 6.79 4.87
N TYR A 33 -8.65 8.08 5.10
CA TYR A 33 -7.34 8.57 5.54
C TYR A 33 -6.83 7.88 6.82
N ASP A 34 -7.51 8.09 7.95
CA ASP A 34 -7.08 7.56 9.26
C ASP A 34 -7.10 6.03 9.32
N ASN A 35 -8.02 5.41 8.61
CA ASN A 35 -8.12 3.95 8.51
C ASN A 35 -6.91 3.39 7.75
N THR A 36 -6.53 4.04 6.65
CA THR A 36 -5.39 3.65 5.82
C THR A 36 -4.06 3.81 6.58
N MET A 37 -3.89 4.91 7.33
CA MET A 37 -2.73 5.10 8.20
C MET A 37 -2.56 3.92 9.19
N ARG A 38 -3.65 3.54 9.87
CA ARG A 38 -3.67 2.40 10.80
C ARG A 38 -3.45 1.06 10.10
N ALA A 39 -4.00 0.88 8.91
CA ALA A 39 -3.85 -0.34 8.12
C ALA A 39 -2.39 -0.53 7.68
N VAL A 40 -1.73 0.53 7.20
CA VAL A 40 -0.31 0.50 6.82
C VAL A 40 0.56 0.16 8.04
N GLU A 41 0.32 0.80 9.19
CA GLU A 41 1.03 0.50 10.44
C GLU A 41 0.87 -0.99 10.83
N SER A 42 -0.35 -1.51 10.72
CA SER A 42 -0.64 -2.93 10.98
C SER A 42 0.12 -3.86 10.01
N SER A 43 0.13 -3.55 8.72
CA SER A 43 0.86 -4.33 7.71
C SER A 43 2.36 -4.30 7.95
N LEU A 44 2.96 -3.15 8.29
CA LEU A 44 4.39 -3.06 8.63
C LEU A 44 4.75 -3.95 9.82
N LYS A 45 3.92 -3.93 10.88
CA LYS A 45 4.09 -4.81 12.05
C LYS A 45 4.01 -6.28 11.68
N LYS A 46 3.00 -6.70 10.92
CA LYS A 46 2.83 -8.10 10.49
C LYS A 46 3.93 -8.57 9.55
N LEU A 47 4.34 -7.72 8.61
CA LEU A 47 5.43 -7.99 7.66
C LEU A 47 6.81 -7.89 8.34
N ASN A 48 6.87 -7.37 9.57
CA ASN A 48 8.08 -7.15 10.35
C ASN A 48 9.15 -6.38 9.55
N THR A 49 8.75 -5.23 9.02
CA THR A 49 9.59 -4.34 8.21
C THR A 49 9.20 -2.88 8.46
N ASN A 50 10.11 -1.96 8.12
CA ASN A 50 9.90 -0.53 8.31
C ASN A 50 9.43 0.19 7.04
N TYR A 51 9.39 -0.52 5.90
CA TYR A 51 8.89 0.02 4.64
C TYR A 51 8.23 -1.05 3.78
N ILE A 52 7.31 -0.63 2.93
CA ILE A 52 6.65 -1.45 1.92
C ILE A 52 7.05 -0.92 0.54
N ASP A 53 7.44 -1.82 -0.37
CA ASP A 53 7.94 -1.41 -1.68
C ASP A 53 6.81 -0.90 -2.56
N ILE A 54 5.66 -1.58 -2.57
CA ILE A 54 4.47 -1.14 -3.29
C ILE A 54 3.23 -1.35 -2.42
N MET A 55 2.47 -0.28 -2.16
CA MET A 55 1.16 -0.35 -1.53
C MET A 55 0.07 -0.10 -2.56
N LEU A 56 -0.93 -0.98 -2.60
CA LEU A 56 -2.04 -0.87 -3.54
C LEU A 56 -3.35 -0.53 -2.83
N VAL A 57 -4.17 0.34 -3.43
CA VAL A 57 -5.61 0.35 -3.12
C VAL A 57 -6.23 -0.89 -3.76
N HIS A 58 -6.78 -1.82 -2.96
CA HIS A 58 -7.22 -3.12 -3.47
C HIS A 58 -8.48 -3.04 -4.33
N GLN A 59 -9.41 -2.13 -4.02
CA GLN A 59 -10.68 -1.99 -4.74
C GLN A 59 -11.08 -0.50 -4.80
N PRO A 60 -11.73 -0.03 -5.88
CA PRO A 60 -12.25 1.34 -6.00
C PRO A 60 -13.54 1.55 -5.18
N LEU A 61 -13.53 1.13 -3.91
CA LEU A 61 -14.66 1.14 -2.98
C LEU A 61 -14.34 1.99 -1.75
N GLY A 62 -15.36 2.67 -1.21
CA GLY A 62 -15.20 3.56 -0.06
C GLY A 62 -14.42 4.84 -0.40
N ASP A 63 -13.84 5.47 0.61
CA ASP A 63 -13.02 6.69 0.48
C ASP A 63 -11.59 6.36 0.04
N TYR A 64 -11.44 5.81 -1.17
CA TYR A 64 -10.12 5.54 -1.73
C TYR A 64 -9.32 6.82 -2.03
N TYR A 65 -9.97 7.98 -2.14
CA TYR A 65 -9.31 9.28 -2.21
C TYR A 65 -8.59 9.62 -0.91
N GLY A 66 -9.26 9.43 0.22
CA GLY A 66 -8.65 9.55 1.54
C GLY A 66 -7.52 8.54 1.75
N SER A 67 -7.71 7.30 1.30
CA SER A 67 -6.62 6.30 1.29
C SER A 67 -5.44 6.75 0.46
N TRP A 68 -5.68 7.31 -0.74
CA TRP A 68 -4.61 7.79 -1.60
C TRP A 68 -3.83 8.94 -0.93
N ARG A 69 -4.51 9.91 -0.32
CA ARG A 69 -3.85 11.00 0.43
C ARG A 69 -2.99 10.47 1.59
N ALA A 70 -3.48 9.49 2.35
CA ALA A 70 -2.69 8.86 3.41
C ALA A 70 -1.47 8.13 2.84
N MET A 71 -1.65 7.44 1.72
CA MET A 71 -0.57 6.76 1.01
C MET A 71 0.48 7.75 0.47
N GLU A 72 0.07 8.92 -0.03
CA GLU A 72 0.98 9.99 -0.46
C GLU A 72 1.80 10.54 0.71
N GLU A 73 1.19 10.81 1.85
CA GLU A 73 1.94 11.26 3.04
C GLU A 73 2.97 10.20 3.48
N LEU A 74 2.58 8.92 3.50
CA LEU A 74 3.48 7.83 3.87
C LEU A 74 4.57 7.59 2.81
N TYR A 75 4.32 7.96 1.55
CA TYR A 75 5.31 7.96 0.49
C TYR A 75 6.37 9.03 0.72
N ASP A 76 5.95 10.26 1.05
CA ASP A 76 6.86 11.36 1.38
C ASP A 76 7.73 11.05 2.62
N GLN A 77 7.20 10.25 3.55
CA GLN A 77 7.92 9.75 4.73
C GLN A 77 8.82 8.53 4.44
N ASN A 78 8.91 8.05 3.19
CA ASN A 78 9.65 6.84 2.78
C ASN A 78 9.18 5.53 3.44
N VAL A 79 7.97 5.52 4.02
CA VAL A 79 7.34 4.32 4.58
C VAL A 79 6.79 3.44 3.44
N LEU A 80 6.25 4.08 2.40
CA LEU A 80 5.86 3.44 1.15
C LEU A 80 6.81 3.91 0.05
N ARG A 81 7.31 2.99 -0.80
CA ARG A 81 8.24 3.34 -1.89
C ARG A 81 7.60 3.44 -3.26
N GLY A 82 6.34 2.99 -3.37
CA GLY A 82 5.57 2.96 -4.59
C GLY A 82 4.10 2.82 -4.26
N LEU A 83 3.26 3.54 -5.00
CA LEU A 83 1.82 3.57 -4.81
C LEU A 83 1.16 3.05 -6.08
N GLY A 84 0.14 2.21 -5.95
CA GLY A 84 -0.56 1.68 -7.12
C GLY A 84 -2.01 1.33 -6.83
N LEU A 85 -2.69 0.83 -7.87
CA LEU A 85 -4.09 0.49 -7.84
C LEU A 85 -4.30 -0.97 -8.19
N SER A 86 -5.44 -1.51 -7.81
CA SER A 86 -5.89 -2.85 -8.20
C SER A 86 -7.38 -2.82 -8.47
N ASN A 87 -7.80 -3.42 -9.58
CA ASN A 87 -9.21 -3.49 -9.99
C ASN A 87 -9.86 -2.11 -10.31
N PHE A 88 -9.06 -1.14 -10.77
CA PHE A 88 -9.55 0.14 -11.27
C PHE A 88 -9.70 0.07 -12.80
N TYR A 89 -10.89 0.41 -13.30
CA TYR A 89 -11.09 0.66 -14.73
C TYR A 89 -10.59 2.07 -15.11
N GLU A 90 -10.50 2.32 -16.41
CA GLU A 90 -9.92 3.55 -16.97
C GLU A 90 -10.58 4.83 -16.45
N ASP A 91 -11.90 4.83 -16.31
CA ASP A 91 -12.67 5.96 -15.78
C ASP A 91 -12.24 6.32 -14.35
N ARG A 92 -12.11 5.32 -13.48
CA ARG A 92 -11.69 5.51 -12.08
C ARG A 92 -10.21 5.85 -11.94
N LEU A 93 -9.37 5.31 -12.82
CA LEU A 93 -7.96 5.69 -12.90
C LEU A 93 -7.81 7.16 -13.30
N ILE A 94 -8.47 7.57 -14.39
CA ILE A 94 -8.42 8.95 -14.89
C ILE A 94 -8.94 9.91 -13.83
N ASP A 95 -10.05 9.59 -13.18
CA ASP A 95 -10.63 10.37 -12.09
C ASP A 95 -9.61 10.57 -10.95
N LEU A 96 -8.91 9.51 -10.51
CA LEU A 96 -7.85 9.66 -9.49
C LEU A 96 -6.67 10.52 -9.97
N LEU A 97 -6.24 10.34 -11.23
CA LEU A 97 -5.10 11.08 -11.80
C LEU A 97 -5.30 12.60 -11.81
N TYR A 98 -6.55 13.08 -11.84
CA TYR A 98 -6.87 14.50 -11.72
C TYR A 98 -6.82 15.02 -10.28
N HIS A 99 -6.78 14.15 -9.28
CA HIS A 99 -6.92 14.49 -7.87
C HIS A 99 -5.77 13.97 -6.99
N CYS A 100 -4.71 13.41 -7.59
CA CYS A 100 -3.52 12.94 -6.87
C CYS A 100 -2.28 13.77 -7.19
N ASN A 101 -1.35 13.84 -6.24
CA ASN A 101 -0.02 14.42 -6.41
C ASN A 101 1.00 13.38 -6.89
N VAL A 102 0.88 12.14 -6.40
CA VAL A 102 1.73 11.01 -6.78
C VAL A 102 0.94 10.11 -7.71
N LYS A 103 1.45 9.91 -8.93
CA LYS A 103 0.79 9.04 -9.91
C LYS A 103 1.00 7.56 -9.55
N PRO A 104 -0.03 6.70 -9.70
CA PRO A 104 0.12 5.26 -9.51
C PRO A 104 1.17 4.70 -10.49
N VAL A 105 1.98 3.76 -10.00
CA VAL A 105 3.05 3.11 -10.78
C VAL A 105 2.69 1.71 -11.26
N VAL A 106 1.59 1.15 -10.76
CA VAL A 106 0.99 -0.16 -11.12
C VAL A 106 -0.53 -0.02 -11.15
#